data_AF-A0A8C4KPD2-F1
#
_entry.id   AF-A0A8C4KPD2-F1
#
_cell.length_a   1.000
_cell.length_b   1.000
_cell.length_c   1.000
_cell.angle_alpha   90.00
_cell.angle_beta   90.00
_cell.angle_gamma   90.00
#
_symmetry.space_group_name_H-M   'P 1'
#
loop_
_entity.id
_entity.type
_entity.pdbx_description
1 polymer ?
#
loop_
_entity_poly.entity_id
_entity_poly.type
_entity_poly.pdbx_seq_one_letter_code
_entity_poly.pdbx_strand_id
1 'polypeptide(L)'
;MGLKSAHFLCGGAVASDLRMRCFFRLHESPEEPHILLECDSTVLDSVQKHLKLYKIRRKVNIAPCLDLSLWAVIPREQPGDIASSLNKCADQTLVLTPDPRTEVMGWRLITKKEANLLDIIPGSHIGNIQDYHRHRYKQGIPEGVKDLPPGVALPLESNLAYMNGISFTKGCYIGQELTARTHHMGVIRKRLLPVQFSAPLPLENIPEGAEILTESGKSAGKFRAGGDELGIALLRLANINEPLCLKMPGDKVKLTATIPKWWPKTAGK
;
A
#
# COMPACT_ATOMS: atom_id res chain seq x y z
N MET A 1 9.14 -3.92 31.77
CA MET A 1 10.18 -3.99 30.71
C MET A 1 9.58 -3.38 29.46
N GLY A 2 9.88 -2.10 29.20
CA GLY A 2 9.22 -1.33 28.13
C GLY A 2 9.63 -1.85 26.75
N LEU A 3 8.65 -1.98 25.86
CA LEU A 3 8.88 -2.24 24.44
C LEU A 3 9.89 -1.21 23.91
N LYS A 4 11.09 -1.68 23.54
CA LYS A 4 12.08 -0.86 22.86
C LYS A 4 11.59 -0.64 21.42
N SER A 5 11.41 0.64 21.11
CA SER A 5 11.15 1.25 19.81
C SER A 5 11.42 0.36 18.59
N ALA A 6 10.37 -0.02 17.87
CA ALA A 6 10.48 -0.57 16.53
C ALA A 6 10.79 0.57 15.53
N HIS A 7 11.85 0.40 14.74
CA HIS A 7 12.17 1.30 13.63
C HIS A 7 11.63 0.70 12.34
N PHE A 8 10.80 1.47 11.63
CA PHE A 8 10.05 0.99 10.46
C PHE A 8 10.57 1.62 9.18
N LEU A 9 10.68 0.81 8.15
CA LEU A 9 10.91 1.25 6.79
C LEU A 9 9.82 0.61 5.94
N CYS A 10 8.94 1.41 5.34
CA CYS A 10 8.27 0.97 4.13
C CYS A 10 9.41 0.81 3.11
N GLY A 11 9.75 -0.44 2.82
CA GLY A 11 10.88 -0.77 1.99
C GLY A 11 10.38 -1.43 0.71
N GLY A 12 10.30 -0.67 -0.37
CA GLY A 12 10.50 -1.31 -1.67
C GLY A 12 11.98 -1.69 -1.77
N ALA A 13 12.33 -2.98 -1.77
CA ALA A 13 13.47 -3.34 -2.61
C ALA A 13 12.94 -3.19 -4.03
N VAL A 14 13.41 -2.15 -4.71
CA VAL A 14 13.02 -1.88 -6.10
C VAL A 14 13.75 -2.88 -6.98
N ALA A 15 13.50 -4.17 -6.79
CA ALA A 15 13.90 -5.17 -7.76
C ALA A 15 12.94 -5.13 -8.95
N SER A 16 12.81 -3.99 -9.65
CA SER A 16 11.94 -3.82 -10.84
C SER A 16 10.47 -4.26 -10.67
N ASP A 17 10.07 -4.61 -9.46
CA ASP A 17 8.91 -5.45 -9.21
C ASP A 17 8.42 -5.17 -7.79
N LEU A 18 7.30 -4.45 -7.69
CA LEU A 18 6.70 -3.92 -6.46
C LEU A 18 6.06 -5.03 -5.61
N ARG A 19 6.79 -6.12 -5.35
CA ARG A 19 6.29 -7.32 -4.66
C ARG A 19 6.18 -7.15 -3.14
N MET A 20 6.79 -6.13 -2.56
CA MET A 20 6.97 -5.98 -1.11
C MET A 20 6.27 -4.72 -0.58
N ARG A 21 5.61 -4.84 0.58
CA ARG A 21 4.73 -3.79 1.13
C ARG A 21 5.23 -3.19 2.43
N CYS A 22 5.45 -3.98 3.48
CA CYS A 22 5.88 -3.44 4.77
C CYS A 22 6.90 -4.36 5.45
N PHE A 23 7.92 -3.78 6.08
CA PHE A 23 8.82 -4.48 6.99
C PHE A 23 8.50 -4.09 8.43
N PHE A 24 8.27 -5.09 9.29
CA PHE A 24 8.12 -4.89 10.73
C PHE A 24 9.31 -5.52 11.43
N ARG A 25 10.05 -4.72 12.20
CA ARG A 25 11.14 -5.22 13.02
C ARG A 25 10.60 -5.62 14.39
N LEU A 26 10.78 -6.89 14.76
CA LEU A 26 10.52 -7.39 16.10
C LEU A 26 11.82 -7.30 16.90
N HIS A 27 11.81 -6.59 18.02
CA HIS A 27 12.94 -6.56 18.95
C HIS A 27 12.71 -7.60 20.05
N GLU A 28 12.93 -8.88 19.73
CA GLU A 28 12.90 -9.96 20.73
C GLU A 28 14.20 -10.00 21.56
N SER A 29 15.33 -9.62 20.96
CA SER A 29 16.64 -9.47 21.61
C SER A 29 17.50 -8.42 20.87
N PRO A 30 18.41 -7.69 21.55
CA PRO A 30 19.38 -6.80 20.88
C PRO A 30 20.34 -7.51 19.92
N GLU A 31 20.54 -8.82 20.08
CA GLU A 31 21.60 -9.58 19.39
C GLU A 31 21.10 -10.34 18.14
N GLU A 32 19.80 -10.64 18.04
CA GLU A 32 19.20 -11.34 16.90
C GLU A 32 17.89 -10.64 16.46
N PRO A 33 17.93 -9.72 15.49
CA PRO A 33 16.73 -9.02 15.06
C PRO A 33 15.86 -9.92 14.17
N HIS A 34 14.63 -10.17 14.61
CA HIS A 34 13.60 -10.79 13.78
C HIS A 34 12.91 -9.72 12.94
N ILE A 35 12.67 -10.00 11.66
CA ILE A 35 11.98 -9.10 10.74
C ILE A 35 10.82 -9.85 10.11
N LEU A 36 9.61 -9.33 10.27
CA LEU A 36 8.44 -9.76 9.53
C LEU A 36 8.34 -8.96 8.24
N LEU A 37 8.07 -9.66 7.14
CA LEU A 37 7.83 -9.07 5.83
C LEU A 37 6.38 -9.34 5.42
N GLU A 38 5.58 -8.28 5.32
CA GLU A 38 4.23 -8.34 4.76
C GLU A 38 4.28 -8.32 3.22
N CYS A 39 3.58 -9.25 2.60
CA CYS A 39 3.41 -9.34 1.15
C CYS A 39 2.00 -9.86 0.79
N ASP A 40 1.65 -9.80 -0.51
CA ASP A 40 0.43 -10.47 -0.99
C ASP A 40 0.54 -11.97 -0.72
N SER A 41 -0.54 -12.59 -0.24
CA SER A 41 -0.58 -14.05 -0.10
C SER A 41 -0.35 -14.76 -1.45
N THR A 42 -0.80 -14.16 -2.56
CA THR A 42 -0.64 -14.73 -3.91
C THR A 42 0.80 -14.72 -4.42
N VAL A 43 1.72 -13.96 -3.80
CA VAL A 43 3.13 -13.90 -4.21
C VAL A 43 4.10 -14.48 -3.18
N LEU A 44 3.60 -15.10 -2.13
CA LEU A 44 4.42 -15.64 -1.02
C LEU A 44 5.59 -16.49 -1.54
N ASP A 45 5.32 -17.49 -2.38
CA ASP A 45 6.35 -18.38 -2.93
C ASP A 45 7.37 -17.63 -3.80
N SER A 46 6.89 -16.68 -4.59
CA SER A 46 7.72 -15.88 -5.49
C SER A 46 8.66 -14.96 -4.71
N VAL A 47 8.16 -14.33 -3.65
CA VAL A 47 8.94 -13.52 -2.71
C VAL A 47 9.96 -14.39 -1.98
N GLN A 48 9.56 -15.55 -1.45
CA GLN A 48 10.49 -16.46 -0.77
C GLN A 48 11.60 -16.94 -1.69
N LYS A 49 11.29 -17.35 -2.92
CA LYS A 49 12.29 -17.73 -3.92
C LYS A 49 13.24 -16.57 -4.20
N HIS A 50 12.70 -15.36 -4.42
CA HIS A 50 13.51 -14.16 -4.65
C HIS A 50 14.48 -13.88 -3.49
N LEU A 51 14.00 -13.89 -2.24
CA LEU A 51 14.87 -13.67 -1.08
C LEU A 51 15.94 -14.76 -0.91
N LYS A 52 15.60 -16.02 -1.20
CA LYS A 52 16.56 -17.15 -1.16
C LYS A 52 17.69 -16.99 -2.18
N LEU A 53 17.44 -16.39 -3.34
CA LEU A 53 18.48 -16.09 -4.33
C LEU A 53 19.56 -15.15 -3.76
N TYR A 54 19.18 -14.16 -2.96
CA TYR A 54 20.11 -13.18 -2.36
C TYR A 54 20.66 -13.58 -0.99
N LYS A 55 20.21 -14.71 -0.42
CA LYS A 55 20.66 -15.23 0.89
C LYS A 55 22.07 -15.84 0.84
N ILE A 56 22.65 -16.12 -0.33
CA ILE A 56 23.93 -16.86 -0.47
C ILE A 56 25.00 -16.30 0.49
N ARG A 57 25.57 -17.17 1.34
CA ARG A 57 26.57 -16.86 2.37
C ARG A 57 26.10 -15.88 3.48
N ARG A 58 24.79 -15.67 3.65
CA ARG A 58 24.20 -14.90 4.77
C ARG A 58 23.57 -15.84 5.80
N LYS A 59 23.83 -15.56 7.08
CA LYS A 59 23.20 -16.25 8.22
C LYS A 59 21.80 -15.68 8.48
N VAL A 60 20.85 -15.95 7.59
CA VAL A 60 19.46 -15.49 7.70
C VAL A 60 18.52 -16.68 7.48
N ASN A 61 17.54 -16.89 8.35
CA ASN A 61 16.45 -17.84 8.11
C ASN A 61 15.26 -17.12 7.48
N ILE A 62 14.60 -17.78 6.52
CA ILE A 62 13.43 -17.24 5.81
C ILE A 62 12.36 -18.32 5.82
N ALA A 63 11.27 -18.06 6.52
CA ALA A 63 10.15 -18.97 6.68
C ALA A 63 8.82 -18.20 6.63
N PRO A 64 7.72 -18.82 6.18
CA PRO A 64 6.39 -18.23 6.32
C PRO A 64 5.94 -18.27 7.79
N CYS A 65 5.23 -17.25 8.23
CA CYS A 65 4.62 -17.17 9.56
C CYS A 65 3.13 -17.51 9.47
N LEU A 66 2.80 -18.80 9.40
CA LEU A 66 1.41 -19.28 9.17
C LEU A 66 0.54 -19.28 10.44
N ASP A 67 1.19 -19.14 11.59
CA ASP A 67 0.63 -19.03 12.94
C ASP A 67 0.26 -17.58 13.31
N LEU A 68 0.58 -16.62 12.45
CA LEU A 68 0.28 -15.20 12.65
C LEU A 68 -0.89 -14.74 11.78
N SER A 69 -1.55 -13.68 12.23
CA SER A 69 -2.59 -12.98 11.47
C SER A 69 -2.30 -11.49 11.42
N LEU A 70 -2.48 -10.89 10.24
CA LEU A 70 -2.31 -9.47 10.00
C LEU A 70 -3.68 -8.80 9.88
N TRP A 71 -3.86 -7.71 10.62
CA TRP A 71 -5.07 -6.92 10.69
C TRP A 71 -4.77 -5.44 10.43
N ALA A 72 -5.77 -4.75 9.89
CA ALA A 72 -5.79 -3.29 9.80
C ALA A 72 -6.82 -2.75 10.79
N VAL A 73 -6.45 -1.74 11.56
CA VAL A 73 -7.33 -1.07 12.52
C VAL A 73 -7.58 0.33 12.01
N ILE A 74 -8.80 0.59 11.52
CA ILE A 74 -9.20 1.88 10.97
C ILE A 74 -10.12 2.59 11.98
N PRO A 75 -9.77 3.78 12.46
CA PRO A 75 -10.62 4.55 13.36
C PRO A 75 -11.87 5.08 12.64
N ARG A 76 -13.05 4.99 13.28
CA ARG A 76 -14.31 5.56 12.75
C ARG A 76 -14.47 7.05 13.03
N GLU A 77 -13.87 7.55 14.11
CA GLU A 77 -13.83 8.96 14.49
C GLU A 77 -12.39 9.51 14.38
N GLN A 78 -12.21 10.83 14.51
CA GLN A 78 -10.88 11.42 14.61
C GLN A 78 -10.05 10.64 15.64
N PRO A 79 -8.74 10.47 15.43
CA PRO A 79 -7.91 9.68 16.33
C PRO A 79 -7.86 10.36 17.70
N GLY A 80 -8.85 10.08 18.55
CA GLY A 80 -8.67 10.03 19.99
C GLY A 80 -7.58 9.01 20.28
N ASP A 81 -7.02 9.08 21.47
CA ASP A 81 -5.77 8.42 21.84
C ASP A 81 -5.91 6.88 21.87
N ILE A 82 -6.03 6.22 20.71
CA ILE A 82 -6.12 4.76 20.59
C ILE A 82 -4.89 4.15 21.27
N ALA A 83 -3.73 4.80 21.15
CA ALA A 83 -2.50 4.45 21.85
C ALA A 83 -2.67 4.19 23.35
N SER A 84 -3.59 4.91 24.03
CA SER A 84 -3.86 4.73 25.46
C SER A 84 -4.61 3.43 25.79
N SER A 85 -5.47 2.95 24.89
CA SER A 85 -6.26 1.71 25.06
C SER A 85 -5.49 0.44 24.69
N LEU A 86 -4.37 0.59 23.97
CA LEU A 86 -3.62 -0.51 23.35
C LEU A 86 -2.59 -1.20 24.27
N ASN A 87 -2.29 -0.63 25.44
CA ASN A 87 -1.24 -1.15 26.34
C ASN A 87 -1.61 -2.43 27.12
N LYS A 88 -2.80 -3.00 26.94
CA LYS A 88 -3.32 -4.06 27.84
C LYS A 88 -3.09 -5.52 27.40
N CYS A 89 -2.68 -5.80 26.15
CA CYS A 89 -2.64 -7.17 25.62
C CYS A 89 -1.25 -7.60 25.09
N ALA A 90 -0.22 -7.46 25.93
CA ALA A 90 1.17 -7.75 25.59
C ALA A 90 1.44 -9.21 25.15
N ASP A 91 0.67 -10.19 25.64
CA ASP A 91 0.96 -11.61 25.40
C ASP A 91 0.36 -12.16 24.08
N GLN A 92 -0.60 -11.45 23.48
CA GLN A 92 -1.30 -11.85 22.26
C GLN A 92 -0.94 -11.00 21.03
N THR A 93 -0.31 -9.85 21.26
CA THR A 93 0.02 -8.85 20.24
C THR A 93 1.52 -8.87 19.96
N LEU A 94 1.91 -9.17 18.73
CA LEU A 94 3.31 -9.12 18.31
C LEU A 94 3.70 -7.73 17.78
N VAL A 95 2.81 -7.13 16.99
CA VAL A 95 3.02 -5.81 16.41
C VAL A 95 1.75 -5.01 16.51
N LEU A 96 1.87 -3.77 16.95
CA LEU A 96 0.82 -2.78 16.84
C LEU A 96 1.44 -1.41 16.61
N THR A 97 1.29 -0.90 15.40
CA THR A 97 1.99 0.30 14.94
C THR A 97 1.11 1.11 14.00
N PRO A 98 1.28 2.44 13.91
CA PRO A 98 0.67 3.21 12.85
C PRO A 98 1.05 2.62 11.48
N ASP A 99 0.13 2.66 10.52
CA ASP A 99 0.41 2.22 9.16
C ASP A 99 1.54 3.09 8.57
N PRO A 100 2.66 2.49 8.14
CA PRO A 100 3.86 3.25 7.76
C PRO A 100 3.67 4.06 6.47
N ARG A 101 2.60 3.81 5.71
CA ARG A 101 2.31 4.52 4.45
C ARG A 101 1.76 5.91 4.71
N THR A 102 0.76 6.01 5.59
CA THR A 102 0.08 7.26 5.92
C THR A 102 -0.86 7.06 7.11
N GLU A 103 -1.03 8.12 7.91
CA GLU A 103 -1.91 8.12 9.08
C GLU A 103 -3.37 7.79 8.74
N VAL A 104 -3.84 8.13 7.52
CA VAL A 104 -5.22 7.84 7.11
C VAL A 104 -5.53 6.35 7.01
N MET A 105 -4.50 5.48 6.97
CA MET A 105 -4.66 4.02 6.97
C MET A 105 -4.76 3.41 8.37
N GLY A 106 -4.69 4.23 9.43
CA GLY A 106 -4.82 3.78 10.80
C GLY A 106 -3.60 2.98 11.26
N TRP A 107 -3.84 1.77 11.77
CA TRP A 107 -2.80 0.94 12.40
C TRP A 107 -2.70 -0.44 11.75
N ARG A 108 -1.50 -1.02 11.78
CA ARG A 108 -1.24 -2.43 11.50
C ARG A 108 -1.13 -3.20 12.82
N LEU A 109 -1.85 -4.31 12.90
CA LEU A 109 -1.88 -5.21 14.04
C LEU A 109 -1.47 -6.63 13.59
N ILE A 110 -0.45 -7.21 14.21
CA ILE A 110 -0.06 -8.61 14.00
C ILE A 110 -0.25 -9.37 15.31
N THR A 111 -1.04 -10.43 15.25
CA THR A 111 -1.39 -11.29 16.40
C THR A 111 -1.07 -12.73 16.10
N LYS A 112 -1.10 -13.58 17.14
CA LYS A 112 -1.28 -15.02 16.93
C LYS A 112 -2.64 -15.27 16.29
N LYS A 113 -2.76 -16.32 15.48
CA LYS A 113 -3.96 -16.62 14.68
C LYS A 113 -5.21 -16.87 15.52
N GLU A 114 -5.05 -17.43 16.71
CA GLU A 114 -6.13 -17.75 17.64
C GLU A 114 -6.45 -16.62 18.63
N ALA A 115 -5.82 -15.45 18.48
CA ALA A 115 -6.02 -14.33 19.39
C ALA A 115 -7.43 -13.72 19.25
N ASN A 116 -8.01 -13.31 20.39
CA ASN A 116 -9.30 -12.62 20.39
C ASN A 116 -9.08 -11.10 20.21
N LEU A 117 -9.44 -10.59 19.03
CA LEU A 117 -9.22 -9.18 18.67
C LEU A 117 -9.96 -8.19 19.58
N LEU A 118 -11.12 -8.59 20.11
CA LEU A 118 -11.93 -7.72 20.96
C LEU A 118 -11.29 -7.50 22.34
N ASP A 119 -10.49 -8.46 22.80
CA ASP A 119 -9.71 -8.32 24.03
C ASP A 119 -8.50 -7.40 23.79
N ILE A 120 -7.91 -7.47 22.59
CA ILE A 120 -6.75 -6.64 22.19
C ILE A 120 -7.17 -5.18 21.96
N ILE A 121 -8.31 -4.95 21.31
CA ILE A 121 -8.84 -3.61 21.02
C ILE A 121 -10.29 -3.53 21.52
N PRO A 122 -10.50 -3.24 22.81
CA PRO A 122 -11.84 -3.10 23.37
C PRO A 122 -12.66 -2.02 22.64
N GLY A 123 -13.95 -2.28 22.44
CA GLY A 123 -14.85 -1.37 21.72
C GLY A 123 -14.66 -1.35 20.20
N SER A 124 -13.78 -2.19 19.66
CA SER A 124 -13.69 -2.43 18.22
C SER A 124 -14.80 -3.36 17.73
N HIS A 125 -14.94 -3.44 16.41
CA HIS A 125 -15.79 -4.43 15.73
C HIS A 125 -14.98 -5.01 14.58
N ILE A 126 -15.21 -6.28 14.27
CA ILE A 126 -14.60 -6.92 13.10
C ILE A 126 -15.34 -6.39 11.86
N GLY A 127 -14.62 -5.60 11.07
CA GLY A 127 -15.11 -5.08 9.80
C GLY A 127 -14.99 -6.08 8.66
N ASN A 128 -15.66 -5.78 7.55
CA ASN A 128 -15.54 -6.58 6.34
C ASN A 128 -14.33 -6.13 5.49
N ILE A 129 -13.71 -7.05 4.76
CA ILE A 129 -12.57 -6.78 3.88
C ILE A 129 -12.94 -5.81 2.74
N GLN A 130 -14.18 -5.83 2.26
CA GLN A 130 -14.67 -4.88 1.25
C GLN A 130 -14.63 -3.44 1.76
N ASP A 131 -14.99 -3.17 3.02
CA ASP A 131 -14.90 -1.84 3.61
C ASP A 131 -13.45 -1.36 3.70
N TYR A 132 -12.53 -2.26 4.03
CA TYR A 132 -11.10 -1.98 4.02
C TYR A 132 -10.61 -1.58 2.63
N HIS A 133 -11.00 -2.32 1.59
CA HIS A 133 -10.66 -2.00 0.20
C HIS A 133 -11.28 -0.68 -0.26
N ARG A 134 -12.54 -0.44 0.09
CA ARG A 134 -13.26 0.81 -0.21
C ARG A 134 -12.56 2.01 0.42
N HIS A 135 -12.11 1.88 1.68
CA HIS A 135 -11.31 2.90 2.36
C HIS A 135 -9.99 3.15 1.63
N ARG A 136 -9.22 2.11 1.29
CA ARG A 136 -7.97 2.25 0.54
C ARG A 136 -8.17 2.96 -0.81
N TYR A 137 -9.16 2.55 -1.59
CA TYR A 137 -9.45 3.16 -2.89
C TYR A 137 -9.87 4.61 -2.76
N LYS A 138 -10.71 4.94 -1.77
CA LYS A 138 -11.07 6.33 -1.46
C LYS A 138 -9.85 7.19 -1.08
N GLN A 139 -8.89 6.63 -0.34
CA GLN A 139 -7.66 7.32 0.04
C GLN A 139 -6.57 7.29 -1.05
N GLY A 140 -6.77 6.53 -2.14
CA GLY A 140 -5.76 6.37 -3.20
C GLY A 140 -4.54 5.57 -2.76
N ILE A 141 -4.70 4.61 -1.85
CA ILE A 141 -3.62 3.76 -1.33
C ILE A 141 -3.59 2.43 -2.08
N PRO A 142 -2.62 2.22 -3.00
CA PRO A 142 -2.51 0.97 -3.71
C PRO A 142 -1.98 -0.13 -2.79
N GLU A 143 -2.61 -1.29 -2.84
CA GLU A 143 -2.21 -2.48 -2.09
C GLU A 143 -2.68 -3.72 -2.84
N GLY A 144 -1.76 -4.60 -3.21
CA GLY A 144 -2.11 -5.84 -3.91
C GLY A 144 -1.34 -5.99 -5.20
N VAL A 145 -1.26 -7.21 -5.70
CA VAL A 145 -0.81 -7.46 -7.08
C VAL A 145 -1.75 -6.86 -8.13
N LYS A 146 -3.04 -6.68 -7.82
CA LYS A 146 -4.00 -6.02 -8.71
C LYS A 146 -3.70 -4.53 -8.85
N ASP A 147 -3.47 -3.87 -7.73
CA ASP A 147 -3.16 -2.45 -7.66
C ASP A 147 -1.74 -2.14 -8.17
N LEU A 148 -0.80 -3.06 -7.91
CA LEU A 148 0.63 -2.97 -8.24
C LEU A 148 1.10 -4.21 -9.02
N PRO A 149 0.76 -4.34 -10.31
CA PRO A 149 1.10 -5.53 -11.07
C PRO A 149 2.61 -5.74 -11.17
N PRO A 150 3.11 -6.94 -10.83
CA PRO A 150 4.53 -7.28 -10.89
C PRO A 150 5.17 -6.96 -12.23
N GLY A 151 6.34 -6.30 -12.21
CA GLY A 151 7.09 -5.91 -13.41
C GLY A 151 6.46 -4.79 -14.27
N VAL A 152 5.24 -4.33 -13.96
CA VAL A 152 4.53 -3.28 -14.72
C VAL A 152 4.43 -1.98 -13.93
N ALA A 153 4.11 -2.07 -12.64
CA ALA A 153 3.96 -0.88 -11.81
C ALA A 153 5.32 -0.22 -11.55
N LEU A 154 5.38 1.11 -11.72
CA LEU A 154 6.59 1.90 -11.46
C LEU A 154 6.51 2.52 -10.06
N PRO A 155 7.56 2.41 -9.21
CA PRO A 155 7.51 2.84 -7.81
C PRO A 155 7.09 4.30 -7.61
N LEU A 156 7.66 5.20 -8.42
CA LEU A 156 7.39 6.64 -8.31
C LEU A 156 6.00 7.03 -8.85
N GLU A 157 5.52 6.37 -9.91
CA GLU A 157 4.15 6.52 -10.40
C GLU A 157 3.14 5.92 -9.40
N SER A 158 3.55 4.93 -8.61
CA SER A 158 2.72 4.29 -7.58
C SER A 158 2.77 5.01 -6.23
N ASN A 159 3.35 6.21 -6.18
CA ASN A 159 3.44 7.07 -5.00
C ASN A 159 4.26 6.49 -3.83
N LEU A 160 5.18 5.55 -4.07
CA LEU A 160 5.97 4.97 -2.97
C LEU A 160 6.81 6.03 -2.24
N ALA A 161 7.30 7.06 -2.93
CA ALA A 161 8.00 8.16 -2.27
C ALA A 161 7.09 8.96 -1.31
N TYR A 162 5.79 9.06 -1.60
CA TYR A 162 4.82 9.73 -0.72
C TYR A 162 4.35 8.84 0.43
N MET A 163 4.49 7.51 0.29
CA MET A 163 4.12 6.51 1.29
C MET A 163 5.34 5.96 2.06
N ASN A 164 6.39 6.78 2.19
CA ASN A 164 7.64 6.43 2.90
C ASN A 164 8.36 5.17 2.39
N GLY A 165 8.05 4.71 1.17
CA GLY A 165 8.49 3.44 0.58
C GLY A 165 9.88 3.45 -0.06
N ILE A 166 10.46 4.63 -0.24
CA ILE A 166 11.75 4.84 -0.88
C ILE A 166 12.58 5.79 -0.01
N SER A 167 13.81 5.38 0.29
CA SER A 167 14.82 6.27 0.86
C SER A 167 15.86 6.59 -0.21
N PHE A 168 16.12 7.89 -0.39
CA PHE A 168 17.13 8.41 -1.30
C PHE A 168 18.50 8.59 -0.64
N THR A 169 18.56 8.42 0.68
CA THR A 169 19.78 8.62 1.49
C THR A 169 20.37 7.31 2.01
N LYS A 170 19.68 6.17 1.83
CA LYS A 170 20.21 4.85 2.22
C LYS A 170 21.25 4.33 1.23
N GLY A 171 22.03 3.34 1.69
CA GLY A 171 23.01 2.62 0.87
C GLY A 171 22.39 1.86 -0.32
N CYS A 172 23.25 1.21 -1.10
CA CYS A 172 22.87 0.63 -2.39
C CYS A 172 21.81 -0.48 -2.28
N TYR A 173 20.80 -0.41 -3.16
CA TYR A 173 19.78 -1.43 -3.31
C TYR A 173 19.44 -1.65 -4.80
N ILE A 174 18.85 -2.81 -5.12
CA ILE A 174 18.49 -3.18 -6.49
C ILE A 174 17.52 -2.13 -7.05
N GLY A 175 17.74 -1.70 -8.30
CA GLY A 175 16.91 -0.71 -9.01
C GLY A 175 16.99 0.73 -8.47
N GLN A 176 17.93 1.01 -7.56
CA GLN A 176 18.16 2.36 -7.03
C GLN A 176 18.50 3.35 -8.13
N GLU A 177 19.36 3.01 -9.09
CA GLU A 177 19.85 3.95 -10.11
C GLU A 177 18.69 4.54 -10.92
N LEU A 178 17.80 3.70 -11.45
CA LEU A 178 16.65 4.15 -12.23
C LEU A 178 15.71 5.01 -11.37
N THR A 179 15.42 4.55 -10.14
CA THR A 179 14.54 5.26 -9.21
C THR A 179 15.09 6.63 -8.83
N ALA A 180 16.38 6.70 -8.50
CA ALA A 180 17.05 7.95 -8.15
C ALA A 180 17.15 8.89 -9.36
N ARG A 181 17.45 8.37 -10.56
CA ARG A 181 17.49 9.17 -11.79
C ARG A 181 16.14 9.80 -12.09
N THR A 182 15.06 9.02 -12.06
CA THR A 182 13.70 9.54 -12.26
C THR A 182 13.29 10.54 -11.17
N HIS A 183 13.73 10.35 -9.92
CA HIS A 183 13.44 11.30 -8.84
C HIS A 183 14.16 12.64 -9.02
N HIS A 184 15.46 12.64 -9.33
CA HIS A 184 16.26 13.87 -9.38
C HIS A 184 16.19 14.60 -10.72
N MET A 185 16.05 13.86 -11.83
CA MET A 185 16.09 14.42 -13.18
C MET A 185 14.73 14.36 -13.88
N GLY A 186 13.81 13.54 -13.40
CA GLY A 186 12.55 13.24 -14.07
C GLY A 186 11.39 14.07 -13.52
N VAL A 187 10.51 14.50 -14.43
CA VAL A 187 9.17 14.96 -14.07
C VAL A 187 8.26 13.74 -14.03
N ILE A 188 7.74 13.38 -12.85
CA ILE A 188 6.72 12.32 -12.73
C ILE A 188 5.42 12.87 -13.29
N ARG A 189 5.08 12.48 -14.53
CA ARG A 189 3.90 12.99 -15.25
C ARG A 189 2.63 12.18 -14.98
N LYS A 190 2.76 10.95 -14.50
CA LYS A 190 1.63 10.06 -14.19
C LYS A 190 1.74 9.55 -12.76
N ARG A 191 0.60 9.43 -12.09
CA ARG A 191 0.50 8.83 -10.75
C ARG A 191 -0.75 7.97 -10.62
N LEU A 192 -0.70 6.99 -9.73
CA LEU A 192 -1.90 6.33 -9.22
C LEU A 192 -2.71 7.33 -8.41
N LEU A 193 -3.97 7.49 -8.77
CA LEU A 193 -4.91 8.41 -8.13
C LEU A 193 -6.21 7.68 -7.82
N PRO A 194 -6.88 8.03 -6.71
CA PRO A 194 -8.23 7.56 -6.45
C PRO A 194 -9.16 8.12 -7.52
N VAL A 195 -10.07 7.27 -7.98
CA VAL A 195 -11.12 7.62 -8.92
C VAL A 195 -12.48 7.22 -8.36
N GLN A 196 -13.47 8.06 -8.66
CA GLN A 196 -14.86 7.88 -8.29
C GLN A 196 -15.68 7.81 -9.57
N PHE A 197 -16.39 6.71 -9.77
CA PHE A 197 -17.27 6.50 -10.91
C PHE A 197 -18.66 7.06 -10.63
N SER A 198 -19.36 7.48 -11.68
CA SER A 198 -20.74 7.99 -11.58
C SER A 198 -21.77 6.90 -11.26
N ALA A 199 -21.41 5.64 -11.45
CA ALA A 199 -22.20 4.46 -11.13
C ALA A 199 -21.28 3.31 -10.69
N PRO A 200 -21.79 2.34 -9.93
CA PRO A 200 -21.04 1.14 -9.58
C PRO A 200 -20.56 0.40 -10.84
N LEU A 201 -19.30 -0.01 -10.84
CA LEU A 201 -18.71 -0.73 -11.96
C LEU A 201 -19.05 -2.23 -11.90
N PRO A 202 -19.42 -2.85 -13.02
CA PRO A 202 -19.39 -4.30 -13.13
C PRO A 202 -17.92 -4.73 -13.31
N LEU A 203 -17.24 -4.99 -12.19
CA LEU A 203 -15.79 -5.29 -12.16
C LEU A 203 -15.40 -6.45 -13.08
N GLU A 204 -16.30 -7.40 -13.31
CA GLU A 204 -16.06 -8.58 -14.17
C GLU A 204 -15.87 -8.23 -15.65
N ASN A 205 -16.29 -7.03 -16.08
CA ASN A 205 -16.31 -6.63 -17.48
C ASN A 205 -15.31 -5.51 -17.83
N ILE A 206 -14.42 -5.12 -16.92
CA ILE A 206 -13.40 -4.10 -17.21
C ILE A 206 -12.12 -4.78 -17.69
N PRO A 207 -11.69 -4.52 -18.94
CA PRO A 207 -10.42 -5.03 -19.43
C PRO A 207 -9.24 -4.56 -18.58
N GLU A 208 -8.23 -5.41 -18.41
CA GLU A 208 -7.01 -5.02 -17.72
C GLU A 208 -6.36 -3.81 -18.41
N GLY A 209 -6.11 -2.75 -17.64
CA GLY A 209 -5.53 -1.52 -18.19
C GLY A 209 -6.46 -0.75 -19.13
N ALA A 210 -7.79 -0.90 -18.99
CA ALA A 210 -8.79 -0.14 -19.73
C ALA A 210 -8.48 1.36 -19.77
N GLU A 211 -8.61 1.95 -20.95
CA GLU A 211 -8.21 3.34 -21.18
C GLU A 211 -9.16 4.32 -20.49
N ILE A 212 -8.57 5.34 -19.89
CA ILE A 212 -9.29 6.50 -19.39
C ILE A 212 -9.02 7.66 -20.34
N LEU A 213 -10.09 8.27 -20.80
CA LEU A 213 -10.08 9.34 -21.78
C LEU A 213 -10.60 10.64 -21.17
N THR A 214 -10.13 11.77 -21.68
CA THR A 214 -10.78 13.07 -21.49
C THR A 214 -12.09 13.10 -22.28
N GLU A 215 -12.95 14.08 -21.98
CA GLU A 215 -14.19 14.30 -22.76
C GLU A 215 -13.90 14.57 -24.26
N SER A 216 -12.77 15.22 -24.56
CA SER A 216 -12.27 15.41 -25.94
C SER A 216 -11.71 14.14 -26.60
N GLY A 217 -11.77 12.98 -25.94
CA GLY A 217 -11.31 11.69 -26.46
C GLY A 217 -9.80 11.45 -26.37
N LYS A 218 -9.03 12.31 -25.71
CA LYS A 218 -7.58 12.14 -25.54
C LYS A 218 -7.28 11.15 -24.43
N SER A 219 -6.21 10.35 -24.58
CA SER A 219 -5.78 9.44 -23.52
C SER A 219 -5.27 10.19 -22.28
N ALA A 220 -5.97 10.01 -21.16
CA ALA A 220 -5.64 10.59 -19.85
C ALA A 220 -4.95 9.57 -18.93
N GLY A 221 -5.12 8.26 -19.18
CA GLY A 221 -4.48 7.22 -18.38
C GLY A 221 -5.10 5.84 -18.57
N LYS A 222 -4.91 4.98 -17.56
CA LYS A 222 -5.45 3.62 -17.53
C LYS A 222 -6.03 3.30 -16.16
N PHE A 223 -7.18 2.63 -16.14
CA PHE A 223 -7.72 2.03 -14.94
C PHE A 223 -6.79 0.93 -14.43
N ARG A 224 -6.70 0.79 -13.11
CA ARG A 224 -5.82 -0.19 -12.47
C ARG A 224 -6.61 -1.26 -11.73
N ALA A 225 -7.39 -0.84 -10.75
CA ALA A 225 -8.19 -1.72 -9.91
C ALA A 225 -9.25 -0.89 -9.18
N GLY A 226 -10.30 -1.54 -8.70
CA GLY A 226 -11.38 -0.87 -7.99
C GLY A 226 -12.42 -1.85 -7.47
N GLY A 227 -13.42 -1.31 -6.81
CA GLY A 227 -14.59 -1.98 -6.29
C GLY A 227 -15.75 -1.00 -6.18
N ASP A 228 -16.95 -1.46 -6.55
CA ASP A 228 -18.17 -0.65 -6.56
C ASP A 228 -17.97 0.64 -7.39
N GLU A 229 -18.21 1.81 -6.81
CA GLU A 229 -18.05 3.11 -7.44
C GLU A 229 -16.64 3.72 -7.25
N LEU A 230 -15.68 2.98 -6.66
CA LEU A 230 -14.36 3.47 -6.31
C LEU A 230 -13.25 2.68 -6.98
N GLY A 231 -12.10 3.32 -7.17
CA GLY A 231 -10.91 2.61 -7.60
C GLY A 231 -9.67 3.47 -7.62
N ILE A 232 -8.63 2.96 -8.26
CA ILE A 232 -7.39 3.65 -8.56
C ILE A 232 -7.09 3.55 -10.05
N ALA A 233 -6.53 4.63 -10.58
CA ALA A 233 -6.14 4.73 -11.97
C ALA A 233 -4.76 5.38 -12.10
N LEU A 234 -3.97 4.92 -13.06
CA LEU A 234 -2.73 5.58 -13.45
C LEU A 234 -3.07 6.70 -14.42
N LEU A 235 -3.11 7.94 -13.94
CA LEU A 235 -3.52 9.11 -14.71
C LEU A 235 -2.38 10.10 -14.89
N ARG A 236 -2.43 10.85 -16.00
CA ARG A 236 -1.58 12.01 -16.24
C ARG A 236 -2.00 13.15 -15.30
N LEU A 237 -1.02 13.74 -14.62
CA LEU A 237 -1.28 14.82 -13.66
C LEU A 237 -1.91 16.06 -14.30
N ALA A 238 -1.62 16.30 -15.59
CA ALA A 238 -2.17 17.41 -16.34
C ALA A 238 -3.69 17.32 -16.57
N ASN A 239 -4.29 16.12 -16.47
CA ASN A 239 -5.69 15.86 -16.81
C ASN A 239 -6.57 15.59 -15.58
N ILE A 240 -6.06 15.75 -14.36
CA ILE A 240 -6.78 15.37 -13.11
C ILE A 240 -8.08 16.17 -12.94
N ASN A 241 -8.05 17.45 -13.29
CA ASN A 241 -9.17 18.37 -13.08
C ASN A 241 -10.17 18.35 -14.24
N GLU A 242 -9.94 17.53 -15.26
CA GLU A 242 -10.85 17.38 -16.39
C GLU A 242 -11.90 16.30 -16.10
N PRO A 243 -13.12 16.38 -16.68
CA PRO A 243 -14.03 15.26 -16.72
C PRO A 243 -13.41 14.07 -17.47
N LEU A 244 -13.45 12.89 -16.85
CA LEU A 244 -12.85 11.67 -17.39
C LEU A 244 -13.92 10.61 -17.68
N CYS A 245 -13.61 9.72 -18.60
CA CYS A 245 -14.45 8.57 -18.94
C CYS A 245 -13.60 7.31 -19.04
N LEU A 246 -14.04 6.24 -18.40
CA LEU A 246 -13.51 4.90 -18.60
C LEU A 246 -14.11 4.33 -19.88
N LYS A 247 -13.26 3.87 -20.80
CA LYS A 247 -13.68 3.19 -22.02
C LYS A 247 -14.01 1.73 -21.70
N MET A 248 -15.27 1.35 -21.91
CA MET A 248 -15.75 -0.02 -21.77
C MET A 248 -16.24 -0.56 -23.14
N PRO A 249 -16.37 -1.88 -23.31
CA PRO A 249 -16.96 -2.44 -24.52
C PRO A 249 -18.40 -1.94 -24.72
N GLY A 250 -18.63 -1.08 -25.71
CA GLY A 250 -19.95 -0.54 -26.04
C GLY A 250 -20.47 0.59 -25.14
N ASP A 251 -19.71 1.02 -24.13
CA ASP A 251 -20.15 2.06 -23.18
C ASP A 251 -18.98 2.94 -22.68
N LYS A 252 -19.32 4.06 -22.04
CA LYS A 252 -18.39 4.95 -21.34
C LYS A 252 -18.95 5.31 -19.98
N VAL A 253 -18.18 5.01 -18.93
CA VAL A 253 -18.56 5.37 -17.57
C VAL A 253 -17.81 6.63 -17.15
N LYS A 254 -18.54 7.67 -16.76
CA LYS A 254 -17.95 8.92 -16.27
C LYS A 254 -17.27 8.68 -14.92
N LEU A 255 -16.15 9.36 -14.71
CA LEU A 255 -15.42 9.32 -13.47
C LEU A 255 -14.72 10.65 -13.19
N THR A 256 -14.41 10.87 -11.92
CA THR A 256 -13.55 11.97 -11.46
C THR A 256 -12.35 11.40 -10.75
N ALA A 257 -11.22 12.11 -10.83
CA ALA A 257 -10.04 11.82 -10.05
C ALA A 257 -9.89 12.84 -8.92
N THR A 258 -9.22 12.48 -7.83
CA THR A 258 -8.98 13.42 -6.72
C THR A 258 -7.55 13.28 -6.23
N ILE A 259 -6.91 14.40 -5.89
CA ILE A 259 -5.59 14.38 -5.23
C ILE A 259 -5.81 14.03 -3.75
N PRO A 260 -5.21 12.95 -3.23
CA PRO A 260 -5.37 12.61 -1.83
C PRO A 260 -4.83 13.69 -0.90
N LYS A 261 -5.57 13.99 0.18
CA LYS A 261 -5.21 15.05 1.13
C LYS A 261 -3.89 14.81 1.88
N TRP A 262 -3.49 13.54 2.00
CA TRP A 262 -2.25 13.14 2.67
C TRP A 262 -1.00 13.27 1.79
N TRP A 263 -1.16 13.56 0.49
CA TRP A 263 0.01 13.83 -0.34
C TRP A 263 0.79 15.03 0.20
N PRO A 264 2.13 15.03 0.07
CA PRO A 264 2.93 16.19 0.43
C PRO A 264 2.40 17.41 -0.31
N LYS A 265 2.12 18.50 0.43
CA LYS A 265 1.80 19.77 -0.20
C LYS A 265 3.04 20.18 -1.01
N THR A 266 2.91 20.26 -2.32
CA THR A 266 3.94 20.89 -3.14
C THR A 266 4.08 22.32 -2.62
N ALA A 267 5.24 22.65 -2.04
CA ALA A 267 5.58 24.03 -1.76
C ALA A 267 5.35 24.79 -3.07
N GLY A 268 4.43 25.76 -3.04
CA GLY A 268 4.16 26.60 -4.21
C GLY A 268 5.48 27.10 -4.74
N LYS A 269 5.70 26.92 -6.05
CA LYS A 269 6.63 27.80 -6.75
C LYS A 269 5.98 29.16 -6.90
#